data_AF-A0A4R4WNM4-F1
#
_entry.id   AF-A0A4R4WNM4-F1
#
_cell.length_a   1.000
_cell.length_b   1.000
_cell.length_c   1.000
_cell.angle_alpha   90.00
_cell.angle_beta   90.00
_cell.angle_gamma   90.00
#
_symmetry.space_group_name_H-M   'P 1'
#
loop_
_entity.id
_entity.type
_entity.pdbx_description
1 polymer ?
#
loop_
_entity_poly.entity_id
_entity_poly.type
_entity_poly.pdbx_seq_one_letter_code
_entity_poly.pdbx_strand_id
1 'polypeptide(L)'
;MKSRCTTPSWTGGPGYLPFLPRLFYDRLVRQQRFDTAGAPTFTRLQSFDPFDRVVSQAEKVGTAQSISTRYTFVGLADQVAVEEERDTAGVWKVSKSYAYGAGGENLSLVDSPVNGTTSSKSFYGTNPHGDVETLTDATTGLTTSTYRYTAYGQADRVGTTGDDAITGTPGQDADVVNPYRFNSKRFNGATGTYDMGFREYNPALNRFLSRDYYDGALKDLALGSDPWNTNRYAFAGGNPITGIELDGHYAILENGDRADLSAHDAAVVASVEPAEKWMAENDFDGEITIDVGKGGKLRNRVEGGAKDNSGAVGYADMIIWGKGKDEGVIFVYEIKPATEYGLTGPDQLNRYVTQLRKMHPGAIVNAGPSLDSADFVSREGNGRVWSGKRKRNDKESFDGMRWYGTNTPKTPTRVTSDTQGEPKVAQEERWWTQVPTPPDVSQEAGNIVGLIALGAFCAVTPACAASS
;
A
#
# COMPACT_ATOMS: atom_id res chain seq x y z
N MET A 1 -28.18 -18.84 36.47
CA MET A 1 -28.95 -18.52 35.25
C MET A 1 -27.98 -18.34 34.11
N LYS A 2 -28.24 -19.00 32.97
CA LYS A 2 -27.35 -19.04 31.81
C LYS A 2 -27.27 -17.69 31.10
N SER A 3 -26.06 -17.35 30.70
CA SER A 3 -25.63 -16.22 29.87
C SER A 3 -26.05 -16.36 28.41
N ARG A 4 -26.25 -15.23 27.72
CA ARG A 4 -25.89 -15.03 26.31
C ARG A 4 -25.52 -13.56 26.09
N CYS A 5 -24.22 -13.31 26.03
CA CYS A 5 -23.65 -12.13 25.38
C CYS A 5 -23.06 -12.66 24.07
N THR A 6 -23.62 -12.23 22.93
CA THR A 6 -23.15 -12.63 21.60
C THR A 6 -22.09 -11.64 21.13
N THR A 7 -20.83 -12.05 21.21
CA THR A 7 -19.70 -11.46 20.47
C THR A 7 -19.64 -12.08 19.07
N PRO A 8 -19.33 -11.33 17.99
CA PRO A 8 -19.05 -11.94 16.70
C PRO A 8 -17.75 -12.74 16.81
N SER A 9 -17.83 -14.05 16.62
CA SER A 9 -16.69 -14.95 16.51
C SER A 9 -16.09 -14.84 15.12
N TRP A 10 -14.80 -14.46 15.05
CA TRP A 10 -14.00 -14.54 13.84
C TRP A 10 -13.65 -16.02 13.60
N THR A 11 -14.30 -16.66 12.63
CA THR A 11 -13.97 -18.03 12.16
C THR A 11 -13.62 -18.03 10.66
N GLY A 12 -12.80 -17.07 10.25
CA GLY A 12 -12.09 -17.12 8.96
C GLY A 12 -10.66 -17.57 9.21
N GLY A 13 -10.37 -18.87 9.06
CA GLY A 13 -8.97 -19.31 8.95
C GLY A 13 -8.31 -18.67 7.72
N PRO A 14 -6.97 -18.60 7.66
CA PRO A 14 -6.29 -18.04 6.50
C PRO A 14 -6.58 -18.93 5.31
N GLY A 15 -7.49 -18.48 4.44
CA GLY A 15 -7.48 -18.90 3.06
C GLY A 15 -6.09 -18.58 2.54
N TYR A 16 -5.40 -19.59 2.03
CA TYR A 16 -4.15 -19.45 1.31
C TYR A 16 -4.30 -18.29 0.32
N LEU A 17 -3.77 -17.12 0.68
CA LEU A 17 -3.56 -16.05 -0.28
C LEU A 17 -2.57 -16.62 -1.29
N PRO A 18 -2.89 -16.65 -2.59
CA PRO A 18 -1.96 -17.15 -3.57
C PRO A 18 -0.68 -16.32 -3.45
N PHE A 19 0.43 -17.03 -3.22
CA PHE A 19 1.79 -16.54 -3.33
C PHE A 19 1.91 -15.85 -4.69
N LEU A 20 1.73 -14.53 -4.73
CA LEU A 20 2.09 -13.75 -5.89
C LEU A 20 3.62 -13.76 -5.91
N PRO A 21 4.26 -14.20 -7.01
CA PRO A 21 5.72 -14.18 -7.10
C PRO A 21 6.19 -12.73 -6.91
N ARG A 22 6.81 -12.45 -5.76
CA ARG A 22 7.52 -11.21 -5.46
C ARG A 22 8.77 -11.21 -6.33
N LEU A 23 8.74 -10.45 -7.43
CA LEU A 23 9.92 -10.20 -8.27
C LEU A 23 10.18 -8.67 -8.26
N PHE A 24 11.20 -8.34 -7.45
CA PHE A 24 12.09 -7.19 -7.18
C PHE A 24 12.30 -6.10 -8.29
N TYR A 25 12.88 -4.89 -8.13
CA TYR A 25 13.86 -4.25 -7.21
C TYR A 25 13.70 -2.70 -7.24
N ASP A 26 13.35 -2.04 -6.13
CA ASP A 26 13.70 -0.60 -5.93
C ASP A 26 13.66 -0.21 -4.43
N ARG A 27 14.31 -1.02 -3.59
CA ARG A 27 14.36 -0.78 -2.13
C ARG A 27 15.33 0.33 -1.78
N LEU A 28 14.97 1.09 -0.77
CA LEU A 28 15.84 2.11 -0.17
C LEU A 28 17.01 1.45 0.57
N VAL A 29 18.15 1.30 -0.11
CA VAL A 29 19.37 0.70 0.48
C VAL A 29 20.21 1.68 1.29
N ARG A 30 20.09 2.98 1.00
CA ARG A 30 20.85 4.05 1.65
C ARG A 30 20.01 5.31 1.77
N GLN A 31 20.03 5.93 2.95
CA GLN A 31 19.40 7.22 3.20
C GLN A 31 20.36 8.13 3.99
N GLN A 32 20.45 9.40 3.59
CA GLN A 32 21.29 10.38 4.28
C GLN A 32 20.59 11.72 4.42
N ARG A 33 20.92 12.44 5.49
CA ARG A 33 20.58 13.86 5.65
C ARG A 33 21.87 14.63 5.90
N PHE A 34 21.93 15.84 5.38
CA PHE A 34 23.10 16.71 5.46
C PHE A 34 22.72 18.03 6.14
N ASP A 35 23.66 18.62 6.85
CA ASP A 35 23.54 20.00 7.32
C ASP A 35 23.84 21.00 6.20
N THR A 36 23.76 22.30 6.53
CA THR A 36 24.05 23.39 5.59
C THR A 36 25.52 23.45 5.15
N ALA A 37 26.43 22.81 5.89
CA ALA A 37 27.85 22.71 5.55
C ALA A 37 28.16 21.47 4.69
N GLY A 38 27.15 20.63 4.40
CA GLY A 38 27.30 19.40 3.63
C GLY A 38 27.80 18.20 4.44
N ALA A 39 27.85 18.29 5.77
CA ALA A 39 28.20 17.16 6.61
C ALA A 39 26.97 16.27 6.90
N PRO A 40 27.10 14.93 6.86
CA PRO A 40 25.98 14.04 7.12
C PRO A 40 25.55 14.10 8.59
N THR A 41 24.31 14.50 8.83
CA THR A 41 23.65 14.51 10.14
C THR A 41 22.87 13.23 10.41
N PHE A 42 22.63 12.42 9.37
CA PHE A 42 22.06 11.09 9.47
C PHE A 42 22.57 10.21 8.34
N THR A 43 22.85 8.95 8.63
CA THR A 43 23.09 7.91 7.62
C THR A 43 22.39 6.63 8.06
N ARG A 44 21.65 6.01 7.13
CA ARG A 44 21.08 4.67 7.26
C ARG A 44 21.48 3.82 6.06
N LEU A 45 21.96 2.62 6.32
CA LEU A 45 22.20 1.56 5.33
C LEU A 45 21.35 0.35 5.67
N GLN A 46 20.78 -0.30 4.66
CA GLN A 46 19.92 -1.47 4.83
C GLN A 46 20.31 -2.56 3.83
N SER A 47 20.14 -3.82 4.24
CA SER A 47 20.23 -4.97 3.36
C SER A 47 18.98 -5.84 3.48
N PHE A 48 18.68 -6.56 2.40
CA PHE A 48 17.43 -7.28 2.21
C PHE A 48 17.70 -8.75 1.87
N ASP A 49 16.77 -9.63 2.22
CA ASP A 49 16.76 -11.02 1.74
C ASP A 49 15.94 -11.17 0.44
N PRO A 50 15.96 -12.36 -0.20
CA PRO A 50 15.12 -12.63 -1.37
C PRO A 50 13.61 -12.61 -1.12
N PHE A 51 13.12 -12.43 0.11
CA PHE A 51 11.70 -12.22 0.39
C PHE A 51 11.34 -10.74 0.50
N ASP A 52 12.32 -9.86 0.25
CA ASP A 52 12.22 -8.41 0.35
C ASP A 52 12.04 -7.91 1.79
N ARG A 53 12.64 -8.62 2.75
CA ARG A 53 12.65 -8.26 4.17
C ARG A 53 13.98 -7.63 4.55
N VAL A 54 13.95 -6.59 5.38
CA VAL A 54 15.18 -5.95 5.93
C VAL A 54 15.88 -6.92 6.86
N VAL A 55 17.00 -7.53 6.45
CA VAL A 55 17.76 -8.46 7.29
C VAL A 55 18.78 -7.78 8.18
N SER A 56 19.29 -6.62 7.76
CA SER A 56 20.16 -5.81 8.61
C SER A 56 20.08 -4.34 8.27
N GLN A 57 20.40 -3.52 9.26
CA GLN A 57 20.44 -2.07 9.16
C GLN A 57 21.60 -1.52 9.98
N ALA A 58 22.20 -0.43 9.50
CA ALA A 58 23.13 0.37 10.29
C ALA A 58 22.71 1.83 10.23
N GLU A 59 22.62 2.48 11.39
CA GLU A 59 22.24 3.88 11.52
C GLU A 59 23.27 4.68 12.30
N LYS A 60 23.44 5.93 11.90
CA LYS A 60 24.23 6.93 12.61
C LYS A 60 23.48 8.26 12.58
N VAL A 61 23.24 8.82 13.77
CA VAL A 61 22.53 10.10 13.94
C VAL A 61 23.46 11.12 14.58
N GLY A 62 23.78 12.18 13.86
CA GLY A 62 24.69 13.23 14.30
C GLY A 62 26.03 12.67 14.78
N THR A 63 26.39 13.00 16.02
CA THR A 63 27.61 12.54 16.68
C THR A 63 27.45 11.24 17.47
N ALA A 64 26.25 10.64 17.48
CA ALA A 64 26.01 9.39 18.19
C ALA A 64 26.82 8.24 17.55
N GLN A 65 27.08 7.21 18.35
CA GLN A 65 27.67 5.98 17.85
C GLN A 65 26.75 5.33 16.82
N SER A 66 27.34 4.62 15.87
CA SER A 66 26.52 3.84 14.95
C SER A 66 25.89 2.66 15.66
N ILE A 67 24.59 2.47 15.44
CA ILE A 67 23.86 1.28 15.85
C ILE A 67 23.75 0.36 14.64
N SER A 68 24.11 -0.91 14.81
CA SER A 68 23.94 -1.95 13.80
C SER A 68 22.97 -2.99 14.33
N THR A 69 21.89 -3.21 13.60
CA THR A 69 20.81 -4.12 13.96
C THR A 69 20.70 -5.22 12.91
N ARG A 70 20.49 -6.46 13.35
CA ARG A 70 20.10 -7.58 12.48
C ARG A 70 18.76 -8.15 12.93
N TYR A 71 17.98 -8.59 11.95
CA TYR A 71 16.60 -9.02 12.14
C TYR A 71 16.47 -10.52 11.90
N THR A 72 15.81 -11.21 12.82
CA THR A 72 15.38 -12.61 12.64
C THR A 72 13.86 -12.65 12.55
N PHE A 73 13.32 -13.47 11.65
CA PHE A 73 11.90 -13.50 11.31
C PHE A 73 11.17 -14.74 11.81
N VAL A 74 9.85 -14.64 11.95
CA VAL A 74 8.97 -15.78 12.24
C VAL A 74 8.80 -16.62 10.97
N GLY A 75 9.64 -17.65 10.82
CA GLY A 75 9.60 -18.52 9.65
C GLY A 75 9.76 -17.75 8.34
N LEU A 76 8.78 -17.88 7.44
CA LEU A 76 8.75 -17.20 6.15
C LEU A 76 7.92 -15.90 6.15
N ALA A 77 7.39 -15.48 7.30
CA ALA A 77 6.61 -14.24 7.40
C ALA A 77 7.50 -13.00 7.43
N ASP A 78 6.90 -11.84 7.17
CA ASP A 78 7.57 -10.51 7.24
C ASP A 78 7.71 -10.02 8.70
N GLN A 79 7.22 -10.79 9.68
CA GLN A 79 7.24 -10.44 11.11
C GLN A 79 8.61 -10.71 11.74
N VAL A 80 9.19 -9.68 12.37
CA VAL A 80 10.45 -9.78 13.11
C VAL A 80 10.20 -10.50 14.43
N ALA A 81 10.84 -11.63 14.65
CA ALA A 81 10.83 -12.32 15.94
C ALA A 81 11.80 -11.68 16.93
N VAL A 82 13.02 -11.34 16.47
CA VAL A 82 14.12 -10.87 17.31
C VAL A 82 14.94 -9.82 16.56
N GLU A 83 15.34 -8.79 17.29
CA GLU A 83 16.37 -7.83 16.91
C GLU A 83 17.61 -8.07 17.74
N GLU A 84 18.76 -8.06 17.07
CA GLU A 84 20.04 -8.09 17.75
C GLU A 84 20.85 -6.88 17.33
N GLU A 85 21.50 -6.26 18.31
CA GLU A 85 22.40 -5.13 18.13
C GLU A 85 23.80 -5.47 18.62
N ARG A 86 24.80 -4.75 18.10
CA ARG A 86 26.17 -4.87 18.59
C ARG A 86 26.37 -4.07 19.87
N ASP A 87 26.96 -4.70 20.87
CA ASP A 87 27.50 -3.98 22.03
C ASP A 87 28.76 -3.20 21.67
N THR A 88 29.30 -2.45 22.63
CA THR A 88 30.53 -1.67 22.45
C THR A 88 31.78 -2.52 22.14
N ALA A 89 31.73 -3.83 22.39
CA ALA A 89 32.79 -4.79 22.03
C ALA A 89 32.56 -5.43 20.66
N GLY A 90 31.49 -5.06 19.94
CA GLY A 90 31.12 -5.59 18.64
C GLY A 90 30.41 -6.94 18.68
N VAL A 91 29.97 -7.40 19.86
CA VAL A 91 29.28 -8.68 20.04
C VAL A 91 27.78 -8.48 19.88
N TRP A 92 27.13 -9.37 19.13
CA TRP A 92 25.68 -9.35 18.96
C TRP A 92 24.96 -9.77 20.24
N LYS A 93 23.97 -8.97 20.64
CA LYS A 93 23.08 -9.21 21.78
C LYS A 93 21.65 -8.99 21.32
N VAL A 94 20.73 -9.79 21.84
CA VAL A 94 19.29 -9.56 21.65
C VAL A 94 18.92 -8.23 22.28
N SER A 95 18.49 -7.28 21.44
CA SER A 95 18.00 -5.97 21.89
C SER A 95 16.50 -5.97 22.07
N LYS A 96 15.75 -6.61 21.15
CA LYS A 96 14.29 -6.69 21.23
C LYS A 96 13.78 -8.07 20.81
N SER A 97 12.66 -8.50 21.38
CA SER A 97 11.93 -9.67 20.89
C SER A 97 10.42 -9.45 20.92
N TYR A 98 9.72 -10.08 19.98
CA TYR A 98 8.31 -9.84 19.72
C TYR A 98 7.52 -11.15 19.79
N ALA A 99 6.31 -11.05 20.33
CA ALA A 99 5.32 -12.12 20.25
C ALA A 99 4.10 -11.62 19.50
N TYR A 100 3.56 -12.51 18.65
CA TYR A 100 2.42 -12.24 17.80
C TYR A 100 1.29 -13.21 18.12
N GLY A 101 0.06 -12.77 17.90
CA GLY A 101 -1.09 -13.65 17.98
C GLY A 101 -1.28 -14.45 16.70
N ALA A 102 -2.29 -15.32 16.70
CA ALA A 102 -2.53 -16.22 15.57
C ALA A 102 -2.97 -15.47 14.29
N GLY A 103 -3.52 -14.26 14.43
CA GLY A 103 -3.86 -13.36 13.32
C GLY A 103 -2.70 -12.48 12.86
N GLY A 104 -1.54 -12.58 13.51
CA GLY A 104 -0.35 -11.78 13.22
C GLY A 104 -0.31 -10.43 13.95
N GLU A 105 -1.25 -10.16 14.84
CA GLU A 105 -1.29 -8.97 15.68
C GLU A 105 -0.11 -8.92 16.66
N ASN A 106 0.43 -7.73 16.90
CA ASN A 106 1.47 -7.50 17.90
C ASN A 106 0.89 -7.74 19.30
N LEU A 107 1.43 -8.70 20.07
CA LEU A 107 0.97 -8.99 21.43
C LEU A 107 1.90 -8.42 22.49
N SER A 108 3.21 -8.68 22.37
CA SER A 108 4.18 -8.16 23.33
C SER A 108 5.52 -7.83 22.72
N LEU A 109 6.19 -6.86 23.34
CA LEU A 109 7.58 -6.49 23.13
C LEU A 109 8.35 -6.81 24.41
N VAL A 110 9.52 -7.43 24.27
CA VAL A 110 10.56 -7.43 25.30
C VAL A 110 11.69 -6.55 24.82
N ASP A 111 11.95 -5.46 25.54
CA ASP A 111 13.08 -4.56 25.30
C ASP A 111 14.22 -4.93 26.24
N SER A 112 15.41 -5.15 25.70
CA SER A 112 16.63 -5.56 26.40
C SER A 112 17.80 -4.71 25.92
N PRO A 113 17.91 -3.44 26.37
CA PRO A 113 18.92 -2.53 25.87
C PRO A 113 20.32 -3.13 25.96
N VAL A 114 21.05 -3.16 24.85
CA VAL A 114 22.33 -3.90 24.75
C VAL A 114 23.40 -3.39 25.71
N ASN A 115 23.38 -2.09 26.02
CA ASN A 115 24.26 -1.45 27.00
C ASN A 115 23.58 -1.23 28.36
N GLY A 116 22.34 -1.71 28.52
CA GLY A 116 21.57 -1.64 29.76
C GLY A 116 21.65 -2.93 30.55
N THR A 117 21.17 -2.89 31.79
CA THR A 117 21.17 -4.05 32.70
C THR A 117 19.78 -4.61 32.98
N THR A 118 18.72 -3.95 32.50
CA THR A 118 17.33 -4.30 32.82
C THR A 118 16.54 -4.47 31.54
N SER A 119 15.91 -5.63 31.39
CA SER A 119 14.92 -5.88 30.34
C SER A 119 13.52 -5.55 30.85
N SER A 120 12.69 -4.99 29.99
CA SER A 120 11.27 -4.74 30.26
C SER A 120 10.41 -5.54 29.29
N LYS A 121 9.21 -5.95 29.75
CA LYS A 121 8.21 -6.59 28.89
C LYS A 121 6.96 -5.75 28.90
N SER A 122 6.45 -5.46 27.70
CA SER A 122 5.26 -4.64 27.50
C SER A 122 4.26 -5.36 26.61
N PHE A 123 2.97 -5.15 26.87
CA PHE A 123 1.87 -5.57 26.00
C PHE A 123 1.41 -4.40 25.14
N TYR A 124 1.11 -4.69 23.87
CA TYR A 124 0.57 -3.73 22.93
C TYR A 124 -0.92 -3.50 23.19
N GLY A 125 -1.34 -2.24 23.18
CA GLY A 125 -2.73 -1.85 23.02
C GLY A 125 -2.92 -1.22 21.65
N THR A 126 -3.81 -1.80 20.85
CA THR A 126 -4.11 -1.38 19.48
C THR A 126 -5.55 -0.94 19.32
N ASN A 127 -5.79 0.01 18.43
CA ASN A 127 -7.15 0.37 18.02
C ASN A 127 -7.69 -0.61 16.95
N PRO A 128 -8.98 -0.54 16.58
CA PRO A 128 -9.57 -1.39 15.54
C PRO A 128 -8.93 -1.24 14.14
N HIS A 129 -8.34 -0.08 13.85
CA HIS A 129 -7.57 0.16 12.63
C HIS A 129 -6.22 -0.58 12.62
N GLY A 130 -5.77 -1.08 13.78
CA GLY A 130 -4.49 -1.78 13.92
C GLY A 130 -3.33 -0.86 14.31
N ASP A 131 -3.59 0.40 14.67
CA ASP A 131 -2.56 1.31 15.16
C ASP A 131 -2.25 1.02 16.62
N VAL A 132 -0.95 1.01 16.98
CA VAL A 132 -0.54 0.90 18.38
C VAL A 132 -0.76 2.23 19.09
N GLU A 133 -1.57 2.24 20.13
CA GLU A 133 -1.89 3.44 20.93
C GLU A 133 -1.23 3.42 22.31
N THR A 134 -0.89 2.24 22.84
CA THR A 134 -0.27 2.13 24.16
C THR A 134 0.72 0.97 24.26
N LEU A 135 1.73 1.14 25.11
CA LEU A 135 2.46 0.05 25.74
C LEU A 135 2.11 -0.04 27.22
N THR A 136 1.83 -1.24 27.69
CA THR A 136 1.49 -1.51 29.10
C THR A 136 2.51 -2.47 29.70
N ASP A 137 3.12 -2.10 30.82
CA ASP A 137 4.10 -2.93 31.51
C ASP A 137 3.46 -4.26 31.96
N ALA A 138 4.12 -5.37 31.63
CA ALA A 138 3.58 -6.71 31.85
C ALA A 138 3.54 -7.14 33.33
N THR A 139 4.26 -6.43 34.21
CA THR A 139 4.35 -6.76 35.64
C THR A 139 3.30 -5.99 36.44
N THR A 140 3.16 -4.70 36.15
CA THR A 140 2.32 -3.75 36.89
C THR A 140 0.96 -3.53 36.24
N GLY A 141 0.84 -3.79 34.93
CA GLY A 141 -0.36 -3.48 34.16
C GLY A 141 -0.58 -1.99 33.92
N LEU A 142 0.42 -1.14 34.21
CA LEU A 142 0.35 0.30 33.99
C LEU A 142 0.82 0.67 32.59
N THR A 143 0.15 1.63 31.96
CA THR A 143 0.58 2.20 30.68
C THR A 143 1.90 2.96 30.86
N THR A 144 2.94 2.54 30.16
CA THR A 144 4.27 3.16 30.18
C THR A 144 4.43 4.19 29.07
N SER A 145 3.87 3.90 27.90
CA SER A 145 3.93 4.78 26.72
C SER A 145 2.57 4.90 26.07
N THR A 146 2.29 6.10 25.54
CA THR A 146 1.11 6.34 24.69
C THR A 146 1.58 6.86 23.34
N TYR A 147 0.84 6.54 22.29
CA TYR A 147 1.12 6.98 20.93
C TYR A 147 -0.16 7.52 20.33
N ARG A 148 -0.08 8.73 19.78
CA ARG A 148 -1.19 9.36 19.06
C ARG A 148 -0.73 9.76 17.68
N TYR A 149 -1.63 9.66 16.73
CA TYR A 149 -1.33 9.94 15.33
C TYR A 149 -2.34 10.92 14.75
N THR A 150 -1.89 11.70 13.77
CA THR A 150 -2.79 12.31 12.80
C THR A 150 -3.41 11.22 11.91
N ALA A 151 -4.40 11.58 11.10
CA ALA A 151 -5.04 10.66 10.16
C ALA A 151 -4.06 9.90 9.26
N TYR A 152 -2.94 10.51 8.88
CA TYR A 152 -1.92 9.93 8.00
C TYR A 152 -0.76 9.28 8.76
N GLY A 153 -0.90 9.04 10.06
CA GLY A 153 0.11 8.34 10.86
C GLY A 153 1.25 9.21 11.39
N GLN A 154 1.18 10.55 11.25
CA GLN A 154 2.19 11.41 11.85
C GLN A 154 2.01 11.45 13.36
N ALA A 155 3.06 11.14 14.12
CA ALA A 155 3.01 11.17 15.58
C ALA A 155 2.65 12.58 16.10
N ASP A 156 1.66 12.65 16.98
CA ASP A 156 1.37 13.84 17.78
C ASP A 156 2.39 13.94 18.90
N ARG A 157 3.16 15.04 18.91
CA ARG A 157 4.23 15.29 19.87
C ARG A 157 3.73 15.34 21.32
N VAL A 158 2.52 15.85 21.56
CA VAL A 158 1.98 15.96 22.93
C VAL A 158 1.37 14.63 23.37
N GLY A 159 0.68 13.96 22.45
CA GLY A 159 0.05 12.67 22.69
C GLY A 159 0.97 11.46 22.67
N THR A 160 2.23 11.61 22.24
CA THR A 160 3.23 10.55 22.30
C THR A 160 4.08 10.73 23.55
N THR A 161 3.88 9.85 24.54
CA THR A 161 4.46 9.99 25.89
C THR A 161 5.20 8.73 26.31
N GLY A 162 5.92 8.81 27.43
CA GLY A 162 6.62 7.67 28.02
C GLY A 162 8.03 7.52 27.47
N ASP A 163 8.44 6.28 27.25
CA ASP A 163 9.81 5.93 26.83
C ASP A 163 10.15 6.49 25.44
N ASP A 164 9.12 6.71 24.60
CA ASP A 164 9.23 7.18 23.22
C ASP A 164 8.77 8.64 23.03
N ALA A 165 8.76 9.44 24.11
CA ALA A 165 8.34 10.83 24.04
C ALA A 165 9.24 11.65 23.09
N ILE A 166 8.62 12.46 22.22
CA ILE A 166 9.35 13.23 21.20
C ILE A 166 9.96 14.48 21.84
N THR A 167 11.27 14.45 22.05
CA THR A 167 12.05 15.49 22.75
C THR A 167 12.47 16.62 21.81
N GLY A 168 12.61 16.36 20.51
CA GLY A 168 13.24 17.26 19.54
C GLY A 168 14.76 17.11 19.46
N THR A 169 15.34 16.18 20.22
CA THR A 169 16.76 15.83 20.17
C THR A 169 16.93 14.64 19.21
N PRO A 170 17.57 14.80 18.02
CA PRO A 170 17.57 13.76 17.00
C PRO A 170 18.10 12.40 17.47
N GLY A 171 19.14 12.36 18.31
CA GLY A 171 19.69 11.12 18.83
C GLY A 171 18.78 10.40 19.82
N GLN A 172 18.00 11.15 20.63
CA GLN A 172 17.04 10.57 21.57
C GLN A 172 15.79 10.11 20.82
N ASP A 173 15.28 10.93 19.90
CA ASP A 173 14.08 10.60 19.13
C ASP A 173 14.32 9.45 18.13
N ALA A 174 15.58 9.16 17.80
CA ALA A 174 15.98 8.02 16.97
C ALA A 174 16.01 6.68 17.71
N ASP A 175 16.33 6.70 19.00
CA ASP A 175 16.42 5.51 19.83
C ASP A 175 15.04 5.20 20.42
N VAL A 176 14.26 4.39 19.68
CA VAL A 176 12.88 4.08 20.05
C VAL A 176 12.79 2.72 20.74
N VAL A 177 12.03 2.67 21.84
CA VAL A 177 11.65 1.42 22.50
C VAL A 177 10.71 0.63 21.61
N ASN A 178 9.66 1.28 21.08
CA ASN A 178 8.66 0.64 20.24
C ASN A 178 8.81 1.02 18.75
N PRO A 179 9.27 0.09 17.90
CA PRO A 179 9.24 0.30 16.47
C PRO A 179 7.85 0.07 15.85
N TYR A 180 6.96 -0.74 16.43
CA TYR A 180 5.64 -0.99 15.83
C TYR A 180 4.62 0.07 16.24
N ARG A 181 4.22 0.94 15.29
CA ARG A 181 3.39 2.12 15.57
C ARG A 181 2.11 2.15 14.73
N PHE A 182 1.88 3.22 13.99
CA PHE A 182 0.77 3.37 13.05
C PHE A 182 0.69 2.17 12.11
N ASN A 183 -0.52 1.65 11.92
CA ASN A 183 -0.83 0.50 11.09
C ASN A 183 -0.09 -0.80 11.49
N SER A 184 0.41 -0.85 12.74
CA SER A 184 1.33 -1.89 13.24
C SER A 184 2.56 -2.09 12.36
N LYS A 185 3.03 -1.02 11.70
CA LYS A 185 4.21 -1.02 10.83
C LYS A 185 5.41 -0.43 11.54
N ARG A 186 6.61 -0.83 11.09
CA ARG A 186 7.86 -0.45 11.73
C ARG A 186 8.19 1.00 11.44
N PHE A 187 8.27 1.80 12.49
CA PHE A 187 8.63 3.21 12.49
C PHE A 187 10.12 3.37 12.71
N ASN A 188 10.72 4.28 11.97
CA ASN A 188 12.09 4.71 12.15
C ASN A 188 12.12 6.08 12.84
N GLY A 189 12.63 6.13 14.07
CA GLY A 189 12.69 7.36 14.87
C GLY A 189 13.58 8.44 14.28
N ALA A 190 14.70 8.06 13.64
CA ALA A 190 15.64 9.00 13.07
C ALA A 190 15.03 9.75 11.86
N THR A 191 14.22 9.05 11.07
CA THR A 191 13.66 9.60 9.83
C THR A 191 12.22 10.09 9.98
N GLY A 192 11.48 9.56 10.96
CA GLY A 192 10.05 9.79 11.10
C GLY A 192 9.22 9.07 10.04
N THR A 193 9.73 7.98 9.46
CA THR A 193 9.12 7.24 8.35
C THR A 193 8.77 5.81 8.75
N TYR A 194 7.92 5.16 7.97
CA TYR A 194 7.49 3.79 8.18
C TYR A 194 8.00 2.86 7.07
N ASP A 195 8.53 1.71 7.46
CA ASP A 195 8.71 0.58 6.57
C ASP A 195 7.35 -0.11 6.40
N MET A 196 6.73 0.12 5.24
CA MET A 196 5.43 -0.46 4.90
C MET A 196 5.57 -1.80 4.18
N GLY A 197 6.76 -2.39 4.10
CA GLY A 197 7.06 -3.50 3.20
C GLY A 197 7.84 -2.96 2.01
N PHE A 198 7.29 -3.04 0.81
CA PHE A 198 7.99 -2.68 -0.43
C PHE A 198 8.43 -1.21 -0.47
N ARG A 199 7.70 -0.32 0.21
CA ARG A 199 7.94 1.13 0.16
C ARG A 199 8.10 1.74 1.54
N GLU A 200 8.97 2.74 1.58
CA GLU A 200 9.07 3.64 2.74
C GLU A 200 7.97 4.71 2.65
N TYR A 201 7.20 4.87 3.72
CA TYR A 201 6.14 5.86 3.82
C TYR A 201 6.55 7.03 4.72
N ASN A 202 6.30 8.26 4.26
CA ASN A 202 6.54 9.47 5.05
C ASN A 202 5.20 10.13 5.45
N PRO A 203 4.81 10.03 6.74
CA PRO A 203 3.57 10.60 7.23
C PRO A 203 3.56 12.13 7.26
N ALA A 204 4.72 12.80 7.27
CA ALA A 204 4.77 14.27 7.20
C ALA A 204 4.50 14.80 5.79
N LEU A 205 4.71 13.96 4.76
CA LEU A 205 4.41 14.28 3.35
C LEU A 205 3.11 13.63 2.86
N ASN A 206 2.45 12.84 3.72
CA ASN A 206 1.28 12.02 3.42
C ASN A 206 1.45 11.14 2.17
N ARG A 207 2.66 10.59 1.96
CA ARG A 207 2.98 9.82 0.74
C ARG A 207 4.15 8.85 0.91
N PHE A 208 4.21 7.87 0.02
CA PHE A 208 5.40 7.03 -0.15
C PHE A 208 6.58 7.82 -0.73
N LEU A 209 7.80 7.40 -0.39
CA LEU A 209 9.04 7.99 -0.90
C LEU A 209 9.47 7.41 -2.25
N SER A 210 8.94 6.24 -2.61
CA SER A 210 9.15 5.59 -3.91
C SER A 210 7.83 5.42 -4.65
N ARG A 211 7.94 5.32 -5.99
CA ARG A 211 6.82 5.11 -6.89
C ARG A 211 6.28 3.68 -6.72
N ASP A 212 4.96 3.52 -6.75
CA ASP A 212 4.33 2.21 -6.94
C ASP A 212 4.52 1.70 -8.36
N TYR A 213 5.01 0.48 -8.50
CA TYR A 213 5.29 -0.15 -9.78
C TYR A 213 5.23 -1.68 -9.64
N TYR A 214 4.74 -2.35 -10.70
CA TYR A 214 4.85 -3.79 -10.86
C TYR A 214 5.72 -4.14 -12.04
N ASP A 215 6.60 -5.13 -11.88
CA ASP A 215 7.36 -5.65 -13.02
C ASP A 215 6.43 -6.38 -14.00
N GLY A 216 6.25 -5.76 -15.17
CA GLY A 216 5.37 -6.22 -16.23
C GLY A 216 4.43 -5.11 -16.72
N ALA A 217 4.60 -4.73 -17.99
CA ALA A 217 3.87 -3.62 -18.62
C ALA A 217 2.35 -3.66 -18.42
N LEU A 218 1.74 -4.86 -18.39
CA LEU A 218 0.30 -5.00 -18.17
C LEU A 218 -0.12 -4.80 -16.70
N LYS A 219 0.70 -5.23 -15.74
CA LYS A 219 0.44 -5.02 -14.31
C LYS A 219 0.72 -3.57 -13.91
N ASP A 220 1.76 -2.97 -14.48
CA ASP A 220 2.05 -1.56 -14.27
C ASP A 220 1.01 -0.65 -14.94
N LEU A 221 0.52 -1.01 -16.14
CA LEU A 221 -0.61 -0.31 -16.76
C LEU A 221 -1.86 -0.40 -15.89
N ALA A 222 -2.13 -1.58 -15.31
CA ALA A 222 -3.26 -1.76 -14.41
C ALA A 222 -3.18 -0.91 -13.13
N LEU A 223 -1.99 -0.71 -12.55
CA LEU A 223 -1.78 0.27 -11.48
C LEU A 223 -2.04 1.71 -11.94
N GLY A 224 -1.79 2.02 -13.21
CA GLY A 224 -1.98 3.35 -13.79
C GLY A 224 -3.42 3.68 -14.09
N SER A 225 -4.24 2.67 -14.40
CA SER A 225 -5.68 2.82 -14.67
C SER A 225 -6.56 2.61 -13.44
N ASP A 226 -5.99 2.20 -12.29
CA ASP A 226 -6.69 2.15 -11.01
C ASP A 226 -6.93 3.58 -10.45
N PRO A 227 -8.17 4.04 -10.24
CA PRO A 227 -8.50 5.36 -9.72
C PRO A 227 -8.01 5.62 -8.31
N TRP A 228 -7.79 4.55 -7.53
CA TRP A 228 -7.30 4.66 -6.15
C TRP A 228 -5.77 4.69 -6.10
N ASN A 229 -5.10 4.16 -7.13
CA ASN A 229 -3.64 4.09 -7.25
C ASN A 229 -3.07 4.92 -8.42
N THR A 230 -3.88 5.76 -9.07
CA THR A 230 -3.43 6.63 -10.19
C THR A 230 -2.28 7.52 -9.75
N ASN A 231 -2.34 7.99 -8.50
CA ASN A 231 -1.19 8.57 -7.82
C ASN A 231 -0.33 7.45 -7.23
N ARG A 232 0.79 7.16 -7.91
CA ARG A 232 1.78 6.15 -7.53
C ARG A 232 2.50 6.39 -6.21
N TYR A 233 2.20 7.48 -5.50
CA TYR A 233 2.76 7.79 -4.19
C TYR A 233 1.68 7.91 -3.10
N ALA A 234 0.40 7.74 -3.45
CA ALA A 234 -0.70 7.85 -2.49
C ALA A 234 -0.62 6.74 -1.44
N PHE A 235 -0.98 7.09 -0.21
CA PHE A 235 -1.10 6.14 0.89
C PHE A 235 -2.58 5.80 1.12
N ALA A 236 -2.89 4.51 1.28
CA ALA A 236 -4.25 4.01 1.57
C ALA A 236 -5.33 4.54 0.61
N GLY A 237 -5.01 4.70 -0.68
CA GLY A 237 -5.93 5.27 -1.69
C GLY A 237 -6.45 6.68 -1.34
N GLY A 238 -5.71 7.43 -0.52
CA GLY A 238 -6.13 8.75 -0.03
C GLY A 238 -7.11 8.73 1.15
N ASN A 239 -7.44 7.55 1.70
CA ASN A 239 -8.33 7.42 2.86
C ASN A 239 -7.69 6.57 3.98
N PRO A 240 -6.75 7.14 4.74
CA PRO A 240 -6.02 6.43 5.80
C PRO A 240 -6.82 6.23 7.09
N ILE A 241 -8.06 6.72 7.18
CA ILE A 241 -8.91 6.52 8.37
C ILE A 241 -9.54 5.13 8.37
N THR A 242 -9.92 4.64 7.19
CA THR A 242 -10.54 3.30 7.05
C THR A 242 -9.68 2.34 6.25
N GLY A 243 -8.62 2.83 5.60
CA GLY A 243 -7.71 2.06 4.77
C GLY A 243 -6.40 1.77 5.50
N ILE A 244 -6.09 0.47 5.63
CA ILE A 244 -4.92 -0.12 6.26
C ILE A 244 -3.97 -0.57 5.15
N GLU A 245 -2.84 0.11 5.00
CA GLU A 245 -1.79 -0.27 4.04
C GLU A 245 -1.10 -1.59 4.44
N LEU A 246 -1.06 -2.58 3.56
CA LEU A 246 -0.54 -3.90 3.94
C LEU A 246 0.95 -4.08 3.70
N ASP A 247 1.41 -3.83 2.49
CA ASP A 247 2.77 -4.13 2.06
C ASP A 247 3.39 -3.02 1.20
N GLY A 248 2.73 -1.87 1.13
CA GLY A 248 3.16 -0.78 0.28
C GLY A 248 2.76 -1.00 -1.18
N HIS A 249 1.81 -1.86 -1.52
CA HIS A 249 1.19 -1.87 -2.85
C HIS A 249 -0.33 -1.76 -2.80
N TYR A 250 -0.95 -2.20 -1.71
CA TYR A 250 -2.39 -2.19 -1.58
C TYR A 250 -2.81 -2.08 -0.12
N ALA A 251 -3.95 -1.44 0.08
CA ALA A 251 -4.62 -1.38 1.36
C ALA A 251 -5.70 -2.46 1.49
N ILE A 252 -6.08 -2.77 2.72
CA ILE A 252 -7.36 -3.37 3.08
C ILE A 252 -8.21 -2.35 3.82
N LEU A 253 -9.52 -2.48 3.79
CA LEU A 253 -10.41 -1.75 4.67
C LEU A 253 -10.33 -2.34 6.09
N GLU A 254 -10.74 -1.57 7.10
CA GLU A 254 -10.81 -2.01 8.51
C GLU A 254 -11.59 -3.34 8.70
N ASN A 255 -12.55 -3.63 7.83
CA ASN A 255 -13.31 -4.88 7.85
C ASN A 255 -12.56 -6.10 7.28
N GLY A 256 -11.31 -5.94 6.85
CA GLY A 256 -10.45 -7.00 6.29
C GLY A 256 -10.63 -7.25 4.80
N ASP A 257 -11.57 -6.56 4.13
CA ASP A 257 -11.68 -6.63 2.68
C ASP A 257 -10.49 -5.90 2.06
N ARG A 258 -9.91 -6.48 1.00
CA ARG A 258 -8.97 -5.73 0.17
C ARG A 258 -9.64 -4.44 -0.29
N ALA A 259 -8.88 -3.35 -0.29
CA ALA A 259 -9.27 -2.12 -0.97
C ALA A 259 -9.18 -2.27 -2.50
N ASP A 260 -8.94 -3.49 -3.01
CA ASP A 260 -9.12 -3.82 -4.41
C ASP A 260 -10.61 -3.79 -4.77
N LEU A 261 -10.91 -3.31 -5.97
CA LEU A 261 -12.29 -3.21 -6.43
C LEU A 261 -12.84 -4.61 -6.72
N SER A 262 -14.11 -4.83 -6.38
CA SER A 262 -14.86 -5.97 -6.92
C SER A 262 -14.85 -5.92 -8.44
N ALA A 263 -15.03 -7.05 -9.14
CA ALA A 263 -15.08 -7.05 -10.60
C ALA A 263 -16.16 -6.13 -11.17
N HIS A 264 -17.24 -5.90 -10.42
CA HIS A 264 -18.24 -4.91 -10.75
C HIS A 264 -17.65 -3.50 -10.66
N ASP A 265 -17.13 -3.11 -9.50
CA ASP A 265 -16.66 -1.74 -9.26
C ASP A 265 -15.43 -1.40 -10.11
N ALA A 266 -14.57 -2.39 -10.38
CA ALA A 266 -13.44 -2.30 -11.30
C ALA A 266 -13.92 -2.06 -12.74
N ALA A 267 -15.01 -2.70 -13.17
CA ALA A 267 -15.61 -2.47 -14.47
C ALA A 267 -16.31 -1.10 -14.57
N VAL A 268 -16.95 -0.63 -13.49
CA VAL A 268 -17.51 0.73 -13.39
C VAL A 268 -16.40 1.75 -13.60
N VAL A 269 -15.32 1.59 -12.85
CA VAL A 269 -14.12 2.41 -12.93
C VAL A 269 -13.49 2.40 -14.33
N ALA A 270 -13.27 1.22 -14.91
CA ALA A 270 -12.67 1.08 -16.24
C ALA A 270 -13.57 1.62 -17.36
N SER A 271 -14.80 2.04 -17.04
CA SER A 271 -15.70 2.71 -17.99
C SER A 271 -15.47 4.23 -18.07
N VAL A 272 -14.74 4.82 -17.12
CA VAL A 272 -14.49 6.28 -17.05
C VAL A 272 -13.60 6.73 -18.20
N GLU A 273 -12.43 6.12 -18.42
CA GLU A 273 -11.51 6.53 -19.50
C GLU A 273 -12.16 6.43 -20.90
N PRO A 274 -12.87 5.33 -21.27
CA PRO A 274 -13.64 5.30 -22.50
C PRO A 274 -14.72 6.40 -22.61
N ALA A 275 -15.33 6.80 -21.48
CA ALA A 275 -16.31 7.88 -21.45
C ALA A 275 -15.65 9.25 -21.65
N GLU A 276 -14.51 9.52 -21.00
CA GLU A 276 -13.72 10.73 -21.21
C GLU A 276 -13.25 10.85 -22.66
N LYS A 277 -12.77 9.74 -23.23
CA LYS A 277 -12.39 9.67 -24.64
C LYS A 277 -13.58 9.97 -25.55
N TRP A 278 -14.74 9.36 -25.30
CA TRP A 278 -15.96 9.65 -26.06
C TRP A 278 -16.35 11.13 -25.95
N MET A 279 -16.31 11.71 -24.75
CA MET A 279 -16.60 13.14 -24.57
C MET A 279 -15.64 14.02 -25.38
N ALA A 280 -14.34 13.74 -25.33
CA ALA A 280 -13.34 14.47 -26.10
C ALA A 280 -13.53 14.33 -27.62
N GLU A 281 -13.81 13.12 -28.11
CA GLU A 281 -14.04 12.86 -29.54
C GLU A 281 -15.31 13.51 -30.10
N ASN A 282 -16.29 13.74 -29.23
CA ASN A 282 -17.58 14.34 -29.60
C ASN A 282 -17.68 15.82 -29.20
N ASP A 283 -16.57 16.42 -28.74
CA ASP A 283 -16.53 17.80 -28.25
C ASP A 283 -17.61 18.07 -27.18
N PHE A 284 -17.86 17.10 -26.31
CA PHE A 284 -18.86 17.17 -25.23
C PHE A 284 -18.21 17.66 -23.93
N ASP A 285 -18.73 18.72 -23.33
CA ASP A 285 -18.28 19.23 -22.04
C ASP A 285 -19.11 18.61 -20.91
N GLY A 286 -18.46 17.88 -20.00
CA GLY A 286 -19.18 17.15 -18.96
C GLY A 286 -18.33 16.64 -17.81
N GLU A 287 -19.01 16.17 -16.76
CA GLU A 287 -18.41 15.52 -15.60
C GLU A 287 -18.98 14.11 -15.42
N ILE A 288 -18.11 13.15 -15.14
CA ILE A 288 -18.48 11.76 -14.87
C ILE A 288 -18.64 11.56 -13.36
N THR A 289 -19.70 10.88 -12.95
CA THR A 289 -19.88 10.38 -11.58
C THR A 289 -20.14 8.87 -11.59
N ILE A 290 -19.54 8.15 -10.64
CA ILE A 290 -19.60 6.69 -10.56
C ILE A 290 -20.04 6.21 -9.17
N ASP A 291 -20.79 5.10 -9.14
CA ASP A 291 -21.14 4.41 -7.90
C ASP A 291 -20.03 3.42 -7.51
N VAL A 292 -18.98 3.95 -6.87
CA VAL A 292 -17.96 3.14 -6.18
C VAL A 292 -17.70 3.67 -4.77
N GLY A 293 -17.62 2.76 -3.80
CA GLY A 293 -17.36 3.08 -2.39
C GLY A 293 -18.49 3.86 -1.68
N LYS A 294 -18.27 4.25 -0.42
CA LYS A 294 -19.29 4.91 0.44
C LYS A 294 -19.58 6.36 0.02
N GLY A 295 -18.67 7.01 -0.71
CA GLY A 295 -18.77 8.41 -1.16
C GLY A 295 -19.36 8.62 -2.57
N GLY A 296 -19.11 7.71 -3.52
CA GLY A 296 -19.60 7.83 -4.91
C GLY A 296 -21.13 7.69 -5.04
N LYS A 297 -21.74 6.89 -4.15
CA LYS A 297 -23.18 6.61 -4.10
C LYS A 297 -24.08 7.83 -4.11
N LEU A 298 -23.70 8.90 -3.42
CA LEU A 298 -24.60 10.05 -3.23
C LEU A 298 -24.83 10.85 -4.52
N ARG A 299 -23.86 10.89 -5.44
CA ARG A 299 -23.97 11.64 -6.71
C ARG A 299 -24.67 10.85 -7.81
N ASN A 300 -24.73 9.52 -7.66
CA ASN A 300 -25.41 8.62 -8.59
C ASN A 300 -26.82 8.24 -8.13
N ARG A 301 -27.34 8.97 -7.13
CA ARG A 301 -28.63 8.74 -6.50
C ARG A 301 -29.79 9.07 -7.45
N VAL A 302 -30.69 8.11 -7.67
CA VAL A 302 -31.89 8.24 -8.50
C VAL A 302 -33.14 7.98 -7.65
N GLU A 303 -33.91 9.03 -7.38
CA GLU A 303 -35.16 8.96 -6.60
C GLU A 303 -36.20 8.10 -7.32
N GLY A 304 -36.80 7.15 -6.60
CA GLY A 304 -37.75 6.18 -7.19
C GLY A 304 -37.11 5.17 -8.15
N GLY A 305 -35.77 5.03 -8.14
CA GLY A 305 -35.03 4.11 -9.00
C GLY A 305 -35.03 2.64 -8.56
N ALA A 306 -35.53 2.33 -7.36
CA ALA A 306 -35.53 0.97 -6.82
C ALA A 306 -36.29 -0.04 -7.70
N LYS A 307 -35.82 -1.29 -7.68
CA LYS A 307 -36.34 -2.39 -8.52
C LYS A 307 -37.78 -2.81 -8.19
N ASP A 308 -38.22 -2.55 -6.97
CA ASP A 308 -39.49 -3.02 -6.40
C ASP A 308 -40.66 -2.04 -6.61
N ASN A 309 -40.47 -0.94 -7.36
CA ASN A 309 -41.44 0.14 -7.53
C ASN A 309 -41.95 0.72 -6.19
N SER A 310 -41.21 0.53 -5.09
CA SER A 310 -41.57 1.03 -3.76
C SER A 310 -41.49 2.56 -3.64
N GLY A 311 -40.91 3.23 -4.64
CA GLY A 311 -40.52 4.64 -4.56
C GLY A 311 -39.17 4.85 -3.88
N ALA A 312 -38.48 3.79 -3.44
CA ALA A 312 -37.15 3.89 -2.85
C ALA A 312 -36.07 4.27 -3.88
N VAL A 313 -34.94 4.71 -3.34
CA VAL A 313 -33.77 5.21 -4.08
C VAL A 313 -33.06 4.07 -4.83
N GLY A 314 -32.69 4.32 -6.08
CA GLY A 314 -31.71 3.52 -6.82
C GLY A 314 -30.41 4.28 -7.03
N TYR A 315 -29.37 3.57 -7.48
CA TYR A 315 -28.06 4.14 -7.78
C TYR A 315 -27.63 3.66 -9.16
N ALA A 316 -27.38 4.60 -10.07
CA ALA A 316 -26.85 4.27 -11.39
C ALA A 316 -25.35 4.02 -11.30
N ASP A 317 -24.83 3.05 -12.05
CA ASP A 317 -23.41 2.70 -11.91
C ASP A 317 -22.50 3.84 -12.42
N MET A 318 -22.87 4.53 -13.51
CA MET A 318 -22.16 5.71 -14.02
C MET A 318 -23.11 6.73 -14.66
N ILE A 319 -22.87 8.01 -14.43
CA ILE A 319 -23.61 9.12 -15.05
C ILE A 319 -22.62 10.14 -15.63
N ILE A 320 -22.89 10.63 -16.84
CA ILE A 320 -22.22 11.80 -17.41
C ILE A 320 -23.18 12.98 -17.33
N TRP A 321 -22.76 14.04 -16.67
CA TRP A 321 -23.48 15.29 -16.50
C TRP A 321 -22.89 16.35 -17.44
N GLY A 322 -23.65 16.79 -18.42
CA GLY A 322 -23.24 17.87 -19.31
C GLY A 322 -23.02 19.18 -18.53
N LYS A 323 -21.99 19.92 -18.94
CA LYS A 323 -21.56 21.20 -18.38
C LYS A 323 -21.39 22.23 -19.48
N GLY A 324 -21.36 23.50 -19.09
CA GLY A 324 -21.07 24.59 -20.00
C GLY A 324 -22.01 24.59 -21.19
N LYS A 325 -21.48 24.32 -22.39
CA LYS A 325 -22.27 24.30 -23.63
C LYS A 325 -23.25 23.12 -23.73
N ASP A 326 -23.00 22.05 -22.97
CA ASP A 326 -23.81 20.83 -22.93
C ASP A 326 -24.64 20.71 -21.63
N GLU A 327 -24.74 21.80 -20.86
CA GLU A 327 -25.53 21.82 -19.63
C GLU A 327 -26.99 21.41 -19.89
N GLY A 328 -27.49 20.47 -19.07
CA GLY A 328 -28.82 19.90 -19.23
C GLY A 328 -28.87 18.63 -20.07
N VAL A 329 -27.75 18.13 -20.62
CA VAL A 329 -27.67 16.79 -21.21
C VAL A 329 -27.12 15.80 -20.19
N ILE A 330 -27.79 14.65 -20.03
CA ILE A 330 -27.41 13.61 -19.05
C ILE A 330 -27.37 12.24 -19.73
N PHE A 331 -26.26 11.54 -19.59
CA PHE A 331 -26.12 10.14 -20.05
C PHE A 331 -26.00 9.19 -18.88
N VAL A 332 -26.77 8.11 -18.90
CA VAL A 332 -26.82 7.11 -17.83
C VAL A 332 -26.26 5.79 -18.32
N TYR A 333 -25.46 5.13 -17.48
CA TYR A 333 -24.87 3.84 -17.74
C TYR A 333 -25.16 2.85 -16.61
N GLU A 334 -25.40 1.60 -16.99
CA GLU A 334 -25.43 0.45 -16.10
C GLU A 334 -24.34 -0.55 -16.50
N ILE A 335 -23.62 -1.04 -15.50
CA ILE A 335 -22.53 -1.99 -15.65
C ILE A 335 -22.97 -3.31 -15.03
N LYS A 336 -22.97 -4.40 -15.80
CA LYS A 336 -23.45 -5.70 -15.32
C LYS A 336 -22.56 -6.85 -15.79
N PRO A 337 -22.47 -7.95 -15.01
CA PRO A 337 -21.71 -9.11 -15.44
C PRO A 337 -22.35 -9.72 -16.69
N ALA A 338 -21.54 -10.21 -17.61
CA ALA A 338 -21.96 -10.89 -18.85
C ALA A 338 -22.51 -12.32 -18.60
N THR A 339 -23.12 -12.52 -17.44
CA THR A 339 -23.75 -13.76 -16.99
C THR A 339 -25.27 -13.63 -17.05
N GLU A 340 -26.00 -14.64 -16.58
CA GLU A 340 -27.46 -14.56 -16.44
C GLU A 340 -27.89 -13.54 -15.38
N TYR A 341 -27.06 -13.27 -14.38
CA TYR A 341 -27.33 -12.27 -13.34
C TYR A 341 -27.48 -10.85 -13.92
N GLY A 342 -26.72 -10.54 -14.97
CA GLY A 342 -26.77 -9.23 -15.63
C GLY A 342 -28.01 -8.97 -16.49
N LEU A 343 -28.89 -9.96 -16.70
CA LEU A 343 -30.07 -9.83 -17.58
C LEU A 343 -31.06 -8.73 -17.14
N THR A 344 -31.03 -8.34 -15.88
CA THR A 344 -31.90 -7.28 -15.34
C THR A 344 -31.40 -5.86 -15.61
N GLY A 345 -30.18 -5.71 -16.17
CA GLY A 345 -29.55 -4.43 -16.45
C GLY A 345 -30.36 -3.49 -17.34
N PRO A 346 -30.86 -3.92 -18.51
CA PRO A 346 -31.64 -3.05 -19.40
C PRO A 346 -32.88 -2.44 -18.74
N ASP A 347 -33.64 -3.25 -17.97
CA ASP A 347 -34.80 -2.76 -17.23
C ASP A 347 -34.39 -1.75 -16.14
N GLN A 348 -33.25 -1.98 -15.49
CA GLN A 348 -32.68 -1.09 -14.48
C GLN A 348 -32.27 0.25 -15.07
N LEU A 349 -31.53 0.24 -16.17
CA LEU A 349 -31.12 1.43 -16.88
C LEU A 349 -32.33 2.26 -17.34
N ASN A 350 -33.34 1.61 -17.94
CA ASN A 350 -34.53 2.30 -18.41
C ASN A 350 -35.31 2.96 -17.26
N ARG A 351 -35.37 2.32 -16.07
CA ARG A 351 -35.92 2.96 -14.88
C ARG A 351 -35.14 4.20 -14.49
N TYR A 352 -33.81 4.14 -14.46
CA TYR A 352 -32.97 5.27 -14.09
C TYR A 352 -33.11 6.45 -15.03
N VAL A 353 -33.07 6.22 -16.34
CA VAL A 353 -33.34 7.24 -17.36
C VAL A 353 -34.73 7.86 -17.14
N THR A 354 -35.75 7.03 -16.93
CA THR A 354 -37.13 7.51 -16.72
C THR A 354 -37.26 8.39 -15.47
N GLN A 355 -36.64 8.01 -14.35
CA GLN A 355 -36.74 8.78 -13.12
C GLN A 355 -35.89 10.06 -13.17
N LEU A 356 -34.69 10.02 -13.75
CA LEU A 356 -33.87 11.22 -13.93
C LEU A 356 -34.55 12.27 -14.81
N ARG A 357 -35.31 11.86 -15.84
CA ARG A 357 -36.17 12.78 -16.63
C ARG A 357 -37.19 13.52 -15.77
N LYS A 358 -37.71 12.88 -14.72
CA LYS A 358 -38.66 13.52 -13.78
C LYS A 358 -37.93 14.42 -12.78
N MET A 359 -36.76 14.00 -12.31
CA MET A 359 -35.94 14.75 -11.36
C MET A 359 -35.34 16.03 -11.96
N HIS A 360 -35.09 16.02 -13.27
CA HIS A 360 -34.50 17.15 -13.99
C HIS A 360 -35.43 17.60 -15.14
N PRO A 361 -36.55 18.29 -14.84
CA PRO A 361 -37.46 18.78 -15.87
C PRO A 361 -36.73 19.75 -16.81
N GLY A 362 -36.74 19.46 -18.11
CA GLY A 362 -36.03 20.26 -19.12
C GLY A 362 -34.65 19.74 -19.51
N ALA A 363 -34.11 18.75 -18.79
CA ALA A 363 -32.89 18.06 -19.18
C ALA A 363 -33.17 16.99 -20.27
N ILE A 364 -32.21 16.81 -21.18
CA ILE A 364 -32.19 15.71 -22.14
C ILE A 364 -31.47 14.53 -21.47
N VAL A 365 -32.23 13.59 -20.93
CA VAL A 365 -31.67 12.39 -20.28
C VAL A 365 -31.81 11.18 -21.20
N ASN A 366 -30.68 10.54 -21.52
CA ASN A 366 -30.62 9.37 -22.39
C ASN A 366 -29.80 8.24 -21.76
N ALA A 367 -30.02 7.02 -22.26
CA ALA A 367 -29.04 5.96 -22.10
C ALA A 367 -27.74 6.39 -22.80
N GLY A 368 -26.60 6.09 -22.19
CA GLY A 368 -25.32 6.56 -22.68
C GLY A 368 -24.91 5.95 -24.03
N PRO A 369 -24.15 6.67 -24.85
CA PRO A 369 -23.58 6.14 -26.09
C PRO A 369 -22.65 4.94 -25.82
N SER A 370 -22.47 4.09 -26.83
CA SER A 370 -21.50 2.99 -26.76
C SER A 370 -20.09 3.54 -26.55
N LEU A 371 -19.37 2.98 -25.58
CA LEU A 371 -17.97 3.34 -25.32
C LEU A 371 -17.05 2.16 -25.65
N ASP A 372 -15.80 2.49 -25.96
CA ASP A 372 -14.74 1.52 -26.18
C ASP A 372 -14.63 0.53 -25.01
N SER A 373 -14.16 -0.67 -25.33
CA SER A 373 -13.88 -1.67 -24.31
C SER A 373 -12.60 -1.32 -23.55
N ALA A 374 -12.56 -1.61 -22.26
CA ALA A 374 -11.38 -1.44 -21.42
C ALA A 374 -11.10 -2.71 -20.62
N ASP A 375 -9.83 -3.00 -20.38
CA ASP A 375 -9.41 -4.07 -19.48
C ASP A 375 -9.35 -3.53 -18.04
N PHE A 376 -9.60 -4.39 -17.06
CA PHE A 376 -9.52 -4.04 -15.65
C PHE A 376 -8.93 -5.18 -14.82
N VAL A 377 -8.45 -4.84 -13.64
CA VAL A 377 -8.02 -5.80 -12.62
C VAL A 377 -8.94 -5.68 -11.42
N SER A 378 -9.33 -6.82 -10.85
CA SER A 378 -10.25 -6.90 -9.73
C SER A 378 -9.85 -8.02 -8.78
N ARG A 379 -10.50 -8.07 -7.61
CA ARG A 379 -10.35 -9.17 -6.64
C ARG A 379 -10.62 -10.54 -7.27
N GLU A 380 -11.55 -10.62 -8.21
CA GLU A 380 -11.94 -11.84 -8.92
C GLU A 380 -11.05 -12.15 -10.15
N GLY A 381 -10.00 -11.35 -10.37
CA GLY A 381 -9.01 -11.51 -11.45
C GLY A 381 -9.11 -10.45 -12.53
N ASN A 382 -8.30 -10.62 -13.59
CA ASN A 382 -8.32 -9.72 -14.75
C ASN A 382 -9.63 -9.88 -15.51
N GLY A 383 -10.19 -8.77 -15.98
CA GLY A 383 -11.41 -8.76 -16.75
C GLY A 383 -11.42 -7.69 -17.83
N ARG A 384 -12.51 -7.67 -18.57
CA ARG A 384 -12.77 -6.68 -19.62
C ARG A 384 -14.20 -6.18 -19.50
N VAL A 385 -14.39 -4.89 -19.72
CA VAL A 385 -15.70 -4.23 -19.83
C VAL A 385 -15.91 -3.72 -21.25
N TRP A 386 -17.12 -3.84 -21.80
CA TRP A 386 -17.43 -3.43 -23.18
C TRP A 386 -18.90 -3.00 -23.34
N SER A 387 -19.16 -2.12 -24.32
CA SER A 387 -20.53 -1.78 -24.76
C SER A 387 -21.03 -2.73 -25.86
N GLY A 388 -22.35 -2.74 -26.09
CA GLY A 388 -22.99 -3.50 -27.15
C GLY A 388 -23.59 -4.83 -26.65
N LYS A 389 -23.37 -5.91 -27.41
CA LYS A 389 -23.95 -7.23 -27.09
C LYS A 389 -23.28 -7.83 -25.86
N ARG A 390 -24.09 -8.35 -24.93
CA ARG A 390 -23.60 -9.07 -23.74
C ARG A 390 -22.82 -10.32 -24.10
N LYS A 391 -23.34 -11.14 -25.00
CA LYS A 391 -22.60 -12.27 -25.61
C LYS A 391 -22.59 -12.11 -27.12
N ARG A 392 -21.56 -12.65 -27.78
CA ARG A 392 -21.43 -12.63 -29.26
C ARG A 392 -22.72 -13.05 -29.99
N ASN A 393 -23.44 -14.02 -29.43
CA ASN A 393 -24.64 -14.61 -30.04
C ASN A 393 -25.96 -13.96 -29.57
N ASP A 394 -25.92 -12.97 -28.67
CA ASP A 394 -27.14 -12.28 -28.26
C ASP A 394 -27.69 -11.48 -29.46
N LYS A 395 -29.03 -11.44 -29.57
CA LYS A 395 -29.71 -10.78 -30.71
C LYS A 395 -29.74 -9.26 -30.55
N GLU A 396 -29.69 -8.78 -29.32
CA GLU A 396 -29.93 -7.39 -28.95
C GLU A 396 -28.68 -6.76 -28.29
N SER A 397 -28.51 -5.47 -28.52
CA SER A 397 -27.59 -4.59 -27.82
C SER A 397 -28.39 -3.44 -27.23
N PHE A 398 -27.95 -2.93 -26.08
CA PHE A 398 -28.65 -1.87 -25.37
C PHE A 398 -27.67 -0.71 -25.18
N ASP A 399 -28.06 0.48 -25.64
CA ASP A 399 -27.33 1.70 -25.31
C ASP A 399 -27.33 1.92 -23.80
N GLY A 400 -26.27 2.52 -23.28
CA GLY A 400 -26.02 2.73 -21.84
C GLY A 400 -25.71 1.44 -21.06
N MET A 401 -25.79 0.26 -21.67
CA MET A 401 -25.31 -0.96 -21.02
C MET A 401 -23.83 -1.17 -21.30
N ARG A 402 -23.08 -1.49 -20.24
CA ARG A 402 -21.75 -2.09 -20.34
C ARG A 402 -21.74 -3.44 -19.65
N TRP A 403 -21.08 -4.39 -20.30
CA TRP A 403 -20.98 -5.77 -19.86
C TRP A 403 -19.55 -6.05 -19.44
N TYR A 404 -19.36 -6.80 -18.36
CA TYR A 404 -18.04 -7.23 -17.95
C TYR A 404 -17.92 -8.74 -17.75
N GLY A 405 -16.72 -9.26 -17.93
CA GLY A 405 -16.38 -10.65 -17.62
C GLY A 405 -14.96 -10.75 -17.07
N THR A 406 -14.74 -11.67 -16.13
CA THR A 406 -13.41 -11.97 -15.59
C THR A 406 -12.86 -13.26 -16.18
N ASN A 407 -11.55 -13.30 -16.38
CA ASN A 407 -10.82 -14.51 -16.72
C ASN A 407 -10.54 -15.28 -15.42
N THR A 408 -11.52 -16.00 -14.87
CA THR A 408 -11.23 -16.89 -13.72
C THR A 408 -10.27 -18.00 -14.13
N PRO A 409 -9.12 -18.20 -13.47
CA PRO A 409 -8.48 -19.50 -13.44
C PRO A 409 -9.43 -20.43 -12.71
N LYS A 410 -9.94 -21.46 -13.38
CA LYS A 410 -10.64 -22.53 -12.66
C LYS A 410 -9.62 -23.17 -11.73
N THR A 411 -9.84 -23.11 -10.41
CA THR A 411 -9.14 -23.98 -9.46
C THR A 411 -9.35 -25.43 -9.94
N PRO A 412 -8.30 -26.20 -10.27
CA PRO A 412 -8.48 -27.58 -10.65
C PRO A 412 -9.03 -28.35 -9.44
N THR A 413 -10.16 -29.02 -9.62
CA THR A 413 -10.62 -30.04 -8.69
C THR A 413 -9.51 -31.08 -8.58
N ARG A 414 -9.04 -31.34 -7.36
CA ARG A 414 -8.00 -32.33 -7.04
C ARG A 414 -8.38 -33.68 -7.64
N VAL A 415 -7.71 -34.06 -8.73
CA VAL A 415 -7.65 -35.46 -9.18
C VAL A 415 -6.50 -36.08 -8.40
N THR A 416 -6.82 -37.07 -7.56
CA THR A 416 -5.84 -37.96 -6.95
C THR A 416 -5.40 -39.02 -7.97
N SER A 417 -4.15 -39.49 -7.82
CA SER A 417 -3.43 -40.53 -8.60
C SER A 417 -2.65 -39.94 -9.79
N ASP A 418 -1.39 -40.30 -10.10
CA ASP A 418 -0.52 -41.38 -9.64
C ASP A 418 0.97 -40.95 -9.73
N THR A 419 1.79 -41.64 -8.94
CA THR A 419 3.25 -41.70 -8.92
C THR A 419 3.91 -41.67 -10.31
N GLN A 420 4.88 -40.78 -10.54
CA GLN A 420 5.96 -41.00 -11.52
C GLN A 420 7.18 -40.07 -11.30
N GLY A 421 8.29 -40.68 -10.85
CA GLY A 421 9.68 -40.41 -11.23
C GLY A 421 10.31 -39.03 -11.01
N GLU A 422 11.08 -38.88 -9.93
CA GLU A 422 12.12 -37.84 -9.84
C GLU A 422 13.29 -38.10 -10.80
N PRO A 423 13.80 -37.09 -11.51
CA PRO A 423 15.18 -37.08 -11.97
C PRO A 423 16.07 -36.31 -10.98
N LYS A 424 17.17 -36.96 -10.60
CA LYS A 424 18.26 -36.42 -9.77
C LYS A 424 18.89 -35.19 -10.44
N VAL A 425 18.95 -34.06 -9.73
CA VAL A 425 19.89 -32.98 -10.02
C VAL A 425 20.88 -32.91 -8.86
N ALA A 426 22.13 -33.23 -9.18
CA ALA A 426 23.26 -33.19 -8.27
C ALA A 426 23.92 -31.81 -8.28
N GLN A 427 24.35 -31.38 -7.10
CA GLN A 427 25.41 -30.40 -6.81
C GLN A 427 25.22 -28.95 -7.27
N GLU A 428 24.45 -28.16 -6.50
CA GLU A 428 24.72 -26.71 -6.30
C GLU A 428 24.45 -26.25 -4.84
N GLU A 429 24.54 -27.14 -3.84
CA GLU A 429 24.34 -26.78 -2.42
C GLU A 429 25.65 -26.33 -1.75
N ARG A 430 26.15 -25.11 -2.03
CA ARG A 430 27.24 -24.51 -1.21
C ARG A 430 27.17 -23.00 -0.95
N TRP A 431 26.07 -22.30 -1.23
CA TRP A 431 26.01 -20.84 -1.03
C TRP A 431 25.21 -20.34 0.19
N TRP A 432 24.64 -21.23 1.01
CA TRP A 432 23.66 -20.83 2.04
C TRP A 432 24.17 -20.77 3.50
N THR A 433 25.47 -20.88 3.75
CA THR A 433 25.99 -20.93 5.14
C THR A 433 26.64 -19.65 5.66
N GLN A 434 26.62 -18.55 4.90
CA GLN A 434 27.11 -17.27 5.40
C GLN A 434 25.95 -16.30 5.66
N VAL A 435 25.70 -16.03 6.94
CA VAL A 435 24.87 -14.91 7.37
C VAL A 435 25.51 -13.63 6.82
N PRO A 436 24.79 -12.80 6.04
CA PRO A 436 25.36 -11.57 5.48
C PRO A 436 25.86 -10.66 6.60
N THR A 437 27.11 -10.22 6.52
CA THR A 437 27.61 -9.15 7.38
C THR A 437 26.93 -7.84 7.01
N PRO A 438 26.36 -7.09 7.97
CA PRO A 438 25.78 -5.78 7.70
C PRO A 438 26.82 -4.83 7.10
N PRO A 439 26.41 -3.87 6.24
CA PRO A 439 27.30 -2.83 5.77
C PRO A 439 27.80 -1.98 6.93
N ASP A 440 29.12 -1.73 6.97
CA ASP A 440 29.80 -1.00 8.04
C ASP A 440 29.84 0.51 7.73
N VAL A 441 29.05 1.31 8.45
CA VAL A 441 29.08 2.79 8.35
C VAL A 441 30.19 3.43 9.16
N SER A 442 30.92 2.67 10.01
CA SER A 442 31.99 3.24 10.85
C SER A 442 33.16 3.77 10.01
N GLN A 443 33.32 3.27 8.77
CA GLN A 443 34.39 3.69 7.86
C GLN A 443 34.04 4.87 6.94
N GLU A 444 32.76 5.20 6.74
CA GLU A 444 32.39 6.31 5.84
C GLU A 444 32.53 7.70 6.49
N ALA A 445 32.66 7.79 7.82
CA ALA A 445 32.86 9.05 8.52
C ALA A 445 34.31 9.59 8.42
N GLY A 446 35.23 8.87 7.78
CA GLY A 446 36.67 9.15 7.83
C GLY A 446 37.32 9.72 6.56
N ASN A 447 36.66 9.73 5.39
CA ASN A 447 37.32 10.06 4.11
C ASN A 447 36.64 11.22 3.36
N ILE A 448 36.61 12.42 3.96
CA ILE A 448 36.56 13.68 3.21
C ILE A 448 37.56 14.66 3.83
N VAL A 449 38.85 14.33 3.76
CA VAL A 449 39.91 15.34 3.77
C VAL A 449 40.96 14.87 2.76
N GLY A 450 41.08 15.59 1.64
CA GLY A 450 42.21 15.45 0.74
C GLY A 450 41.89 15.12 -0.71
N LEU A 451 41.10 15.95 -1.40
CA LEU A 451 41.29 16.14 -2.84
C LEU A 451 40.85 17.54 -3.28
N ILE A 452 41.49 18.56 -2.71
CA ILE A 452 41.66 19.87 -3.35
C ILE A 452 43.14 20.22 -3.27
N ALA A 453 43.88 19.91 -4.33
CA ALA A 453 45.01 20.70 -4.84
C ALA A 453 45.74 19.89 -5.92
N LEU A 454 45.46 20.19 -7.19
CA LEU A 454 46.48 20.48 -8.24
C LEU A 454 45.75 20.67 -9.57
N GLY A 455 45.20 21.86 -9.74
CA GLY A 455 45.05 22.43 -11.08
C GLY A 455 46.42 22.76 -11.61
N ALA A 456 46.96 21.92 -12.50
CA ALA A 456 48.13 22.25 -13.28
C ALA A 456 47.70 23.15 -14.44
N PHE A 457 47.85 24.46 -14.23
CA PHE A 457 47.95 25.45 -15.30
C PHE A 457 49.14 25.06 -16.20
N CYS A 458 48.87 24.80 -17.48
CA CYS A 458 49.88 24.82 -18.53
C CYS A 458 50.36 26.27 -18.70
N ALA A 459 51.46 26.63 -18.04
CA ALA A 459 52.23 27.82 -18.36
C ALA A 459 53.49 27.41 -19.13
N VAL A 460 53.52 27.80 -20.39
CA VAL A 460 54.64 27.68 -21.31
C VAL A 460 55.75 28.64 -20.87
N THR A 461 56.97 28.13 -20.66
CA THR A 461 58.18 28.95 -20.72
C THR A 461 59.28 28.24 -21.50
N PRO A 462 59.99 28.93 -22.40
CA PRO A 462 60.97 28.34 -23.30
C PRO A 462 62.35 28.21 -22.63
N ALA A 463 63.01 27.07 -22.82
CA ALA A 463 64.43 26.94 -22.57
C ALA A 463 65.18 27.16 -23.89
N CYS A 464 65.79 28.34 -24.05
CA CYS A 464 66.90 28.54 -24.96
C CYS A 464 68.08 27.67 -24.49
N ALA A 465 68.54 26.77 -25.35
CA ALA A 465 69.87 26.20 -25.29
C ALA A 465 70.60 26.60 -26.58
N ALA A 466 71.71 27.33 -26.45
CA ALA A 466 72.74 27.37 -27.47
C ALA A 466 74.07 27.79 -26.83
N SER A 467 75.03 26.88 -26.83
CA SER A 467 76.45 27.20 -26.76
C SER A 467 77.16 26.38 -27.84
N SER A 468 77.28 26.99 -29.02
CA SER A 468 78.38 26.91 -30.00
C SER A 468 77.91 27.43 -31.34
#